data_AF-A0A5K1F871-F1
#
_entry.id   AF-A0A5K1F871-F1
#
_cell.length_a   1.000
_cell.length_b   1.000
_cell.length_c   1.000
_cell.angle_alpha   90.00
_cell.angle_beta   90.00
_cell.angle_gamma   90.00
#
_symmetry.space_group_name_H-M   'P 1'
#
loop_
_entity.id
_entity.type
_entity.pdbx_description
1 polymer ?
#
loop_
_entity_poly.entity_id
_entity_poly.type
_entity_poly.pdbx_seq_one_letter_code
_entity_poly.pdbx_strand_id
1 'polypeptide(L)' 'FDEILLLEGWLCVAPRGKTYIIDYSELSLGRSTP' A
#
# COMPACT_ATOMS: atom_id res chain seq x y z
N PHE A 1 11.77 12.74 6.93
CA PHE A 1 11.62 12.04 5.65
C PHE A 1 10.32 11.27 5.74
N ASP A 2 9.51 11.24 4.68
CA ASP A 2 8.33 10.37 4.65
C ASP A 2 8.82 8.98 4.25
N GLU A 3 8.67 8.02 5.15
CA GLU A 3 9.12 6.64 4.91
C GLU A 3 7.98 5.85 4.27
N ILE A 4 8.31 5.16 3.17
CA ILE A 4 7.41 4.25 2.45
C ILE A 4 8.07 2.87 2.47
N LEU A 5 7.38 1.90 3.04
CA LEU A 5 7.77 0.49 3.03
C LEU A 5 6.72 -0.29 2.25
N LEU A 6 7.18 -0.96 1.19
CA LEU A 6 6.39 -1.89 0.40
C LEU A 6 6.72 -3.31 0.82
N LEU A 7 5.74 -4.01 1.34
CA LEU A 7 5.80 -5.43 1.67
C LEU A 7 4.79 -6.15 0.78
N GLU A 8 4.97 -7.44 0.54
CA GLU A 8 4.06 -8.21 -0.31
C GLU A 8 2.62 -8.13 0.22
N GLY A 9 1.74 -7.43 -0.50
CA GLY A 9 0.35 -7.20 -0.10
C GLY A 9 0.12 -6.05 0.90
N TRP A 10 1.16 -5.34 1.36
CA TRP A 10 1.02 -4.26 2.35
C TRP A 10 1.81 -3.00 1.96
N LEU A 11 1.20 -1.84 2.15
CA LEU A 11 1.82 -0.52 1.98
C LEU A 11 1.79 0.22 3.31
N CYS A 12 2.99 0.50 3.84
CA CYS A 12 3.18 1.26 5.07
C CYS A 12 3.68 2.66 4.71
N VAL A 13 2.96 3.70 5.16
CA VAL A 13 3.32 5.10 4.93
C VAL A 13 3.39 5.82 6.27
N ALA A 14 4.51 6.49 6.56
CA ALA A 14 4.73 7.15 7.85
C ALA A 14 4.97 8.67 7.72
N PRO A 15 3.98 9.49 7.29
CA PRO A 15 4.17 10.93 7.22
C PRO A 15 4.17 11.56 8.62
N ARG A 16 5.20 12.36 8.91
CA ARG A 16 5.33 13.16 10.14
C ARG A 16 5.11 12.37 11.44
N GLY A 17 5.57 11.12 11.48
CA GLY A 17 5.49 10.26 12.67
C GLY A 17 4.12 9.62 12.92
N LYS A 18 3.15 9.75 11.99
CA LYS A 18 1.92 8.95 12.00
C LYS A 18 2.05 7.83 10.99
N THR A 19 1.72 6.60 11.39
CA THR A 19 1.80 5.42 10.52
C THR A 19 0.43 5.06 9.98
N TYR A 20 0.35 4.85 8.67
CA TYR A 20 -0.79 4.32 7.94
C TYR A 20 -0.40 3.00 7.31
N ILE A 21 -1.26 1.98 7.44
CA ILE A 21 -1.04 0.64 6.90
C ILE A 21 -2.21 0.34 5.97
N ILE A 22 -1.91 0.02 4.71
CA ILE A 22 -2.89 -0.32 3.68
C ILE A 22 -2.65 -1.79 3.29
N ASP A 23 -3.64 -2.63 3.51
CA ASP A 23 -3.68 -4.00 3.00
C ASP A 23 -4.24 -3.98 1.57
N TYR A 24 -3.45 -4.45 0.62
CA TYR A 24 -3.84 -4.62 -0.78
C TYR A 24 -3.68 -6.07 -1.24
N SER A 25 -3.56 -7.02 -0.32
CA SER A 25 -3.40 -8.45 -0.63
C SER A 25 -4.55 -9.03 -1.47
N GLU A 26 -5.76 -8.50 -1.29
CA GLU A 26 -6.95 -8.90 -2.06
C GLU A 26 -7.21 -8.03 -3.30
N LEU A 27 -6.28 -7.12 -3.64
CA LEU A 27 -6.44 -6.24 -4.80
C LEU A 27 -6.23 -7.05 -6.08
N SER A 28 -7.31 -7.68 -6.53
CA SER A 28 -7.37 -8.27 -7.87
C SER A 28 -7.30 -7.13 -8.88
N LEU A 29 -6.23 -7.11 -9.69
CA LEU A 29 -6.17 -6.26 -10.88
C LEU A 29 -7.34 -6.66 -11.78
N GLY A 30 -8.45 -5.93 -11.65
CA GLY A 30 -9.60 -6.07 -12.52
C GLY A 30 -9.08 -5.94 -13.95
N ARG A 31 -9.16 -7.03 -14.72
CA ARG A 31 -8.93 -6.99 -16.16
C ARG A 31 -9.95 -6.00 -16.73
N SER A 32 -9.50 -4.81 -17.06
CA SER A 32 -10.19 -3.96 -18.02
C SER A 32 -10.15 -4.71 -19.34
N THR A 33 -11.21 -5.47 -19.62
CA THR A 33 -11.49 -5.94 -20.98
C THR A 33 -11.61 -4.70 -21.87
N PRO A 34 -10.88 -4.65 -23.00
CA PRO A 34 -10.84 -3.48 -23.89
C PRO A 34 -12.20 -3.14 -24.49
#